data_AF-A9GRR7-F1
#
_entry.id   AF-A9GRR7-F1
#
_cell.length_a   1.000
_cell.length_b   1.000
_cell.length_c   1.000
_cell.angle_alpha   90.00
_cell.angle_beta   90.00
_cell.angle_gamma   90.00
#
_symmetry.space_group_name_H-M   'P 1'
#
loop_
_entity.id
_entity.type
_entity.pdbx_description
1 polymer ?
#
loop_
_entity_poly.entity_id
_entity_poly.type
_entity_poly.pdbx_seq_one_letter_code
_entity_poly.pdbx_strand_id
1 'polypeptide(L)'
;MNPTLDLLDLDVSYSYTHAVRLLSLDRATPFWPDLGLRIDDVEAVKAAARRCVRAEIAIEALDDEERDYEAMMAVHIAAFLAEVERSLGTAAAAQIRAWIEERYFVLDRLPDWRTMWQVLVVWLSRRKEHRVARFGLPLDKIAKLFQIARAWAETEEALDRRIDEAEALPLEGWDAEAYAAYRGDDSDLSPLTALSQHLVALEFERTWGAIRRLLGPAEMDALERWGQAEVLAHMETISPHSAWIPPEGRSLS
;
A
#
# COMPACT_ATOMS: atom_id res chain seq x y z
N MET A 1 2.48 23.87 3.12
CA MET A 1 1.41 23.18 3.85
C MET A 1 0.41 22.79 2.78
N ASN A 2 0.33 21.51 2.43
CA ASN A 2 -0.67 21.05 1.47
C ASN A 2 -2.07 21.34 2.05
N PRO A 3 -3.03 21.77 1.23
CA PRO A 3 -4.40 21.93 1.71
C PRO A 3 -4.91 20.56 2.20
N THR A 4 -5.52 20.52 3.38
CA THR A 4 -6.18 19.32 3.90
C THR A 4 -7.18 18.82 2.85
N LEU A 5 -7.18 17.52 2.58
CA LEU A 5 -8.12 16.93 1.62
C LEU A 5 -9.56 17.03 2.16
N ASP A 6 -10.52 17.15 1.24
CA ASP A 6 -11.94 17.25 1.61
C ASP A 6 -12.43 15.87 2.07
N LEU A 7 -12.81 15.74 3.34
CA LEU A 7 -13.33 14.48 3.90
C LEU A 7 -14.71 14.10 3.33
N LEU A 8 -15.40 15.03 2.65
CA LEU A 8 -16.64 14.73 1.93
C LEU A 8 -16.38 14.15 0.52
N ASP A 9 -15.14 14.18 0.03
CA ASP A 9 -14.76 13.44 -1.16
C ASP A 9 -14.73 11.94 -0.83
N LEU A 10 -15.40 11.14 -1.66
CA LEU A 10 -15.57 9.71 -1.44
C LEU A 10 -14.23 8.98 -1.35
N ASP A 11 -13.28 9.26 -2.24
CA ASP A 11 -12.00 8.57 -2.28
C ASP A 11 -11.15 8.93 -1.05
N VAL A 12 -11.23 10.20 -0.62
CA VAL A 12 -10.54 10.69 0.57
C VAL A 12 -11.12 10.02 1.81
N SER A 13 -12.44 10.06 1.97
CA SER A 13 -13.14 9.42 3.09
C SER A 13 -12.82 7.93 3.18
N TYR A 14 -12.84 7.23 2.04
CA TYR A 14 -12.50 5.81 1.95
C TYR A 14 -11.06 5.54 2.42
N SER A 15 -10.10 6.32 1.91
CA SER A 15 -8.68 6.14 2.27
C SER A 15 -8.41 6.43 3.75
N TYR A 16 -9.01 7.50 4.29
CA TYR A 16 -8.93 7.80 5.72
C TYR A 16 -9.51 6.67 6.56
N THR A 17 -10.67 6.17 6.16
CA THR A 17 -11.35 5.08 6.83
C THR A 17 -10.44 3.86 6.87
N HIS A 18 -9.99 3.36 5.73
CA HIS A 18 -9.09 2.20 5.64
C HIS A 18 -7.78 2.38 6.43
N ALA A 19 -7.18 3.56 6.37
CA ALA A 19 -5.99 3.87 7.14
C ALA A 19 -6.25 3.85 8.67
N VAL A 20 -7.38 4.39 9.11
CA VAL A 20 -7.79 4.37 10.53
C VAL A 20 -8.12 2.95 10.99
N ARG A 21 -8.76 2.13 10.15
CA ARG A 21 -8.96 0.69 10.41
C ARG A 21 -7.62 0.02 10.69
N LEU A 22 -6.63 0.24 9.83
CA LEU A 22 -5.28 -0.30 9.99
C LEU A 22 -4.59 0.18 11.27
N LEU A 23 -4.71 1.47 11.61
CA LEU A 23 -4.20 2.04 12.87
C LEU A 23 -4.90 1.50 14.11
N SER A 24 -6.08 0.88 14.00
CA SER A 24 -6.79 0.35 15.16
C SER A 24 -6.26 -1.01 15.62
N LEU A 25 -5.65 -1.77 14.70
CA LEU A 25 -5.30 -3.18 14.87
C LEU A 25 -4.01 -3.36 15.67
N ASP A 26 -4.03 -4.26 16.66
CA ASP A 26 -2.83 -4.60 17.44
C ASP A 26 -1.80 -5.29 16.55
N ARG A 27 -2.23 -6.23 15.72
CA ARG A 27 -1.38 -6.96 14.75
C ARG A 27 -0.71 -6.08 13.70
N ALA A 28 -1.26 -4.90 13.39
CA ALA A 28 -0.65 -3.96 12.46
C ALA A 28 0.44 -3.09 13.11
N THR A 29 0.42 -2.95 14.44
CA THR A 29 1.32 -2.07 15.19
C THR A 29 2.81 -2.31 14.91
N PRO A 30 3.31 -3.56 14.83
CA PRO A 30 4.72 -3.82 14.52
C PRO A 30 5.20 -3.28 13.17
N PHE A 31 4.27 -2.99 12.24
CA PHE A 31 4.58 -2.50 10.90
C PHE A 31 4.54 -0.97 10.77
N TRP A 32 4.11 -0.25 11.81
CA TRP A 32 4.03 1.22 11.79
C TRP A 32 5.36 1.90 11.42
N PRO A 33 6.53 1.44 11.92
CA PRO A 33 7.81 2.02 11.51
C PRO A 33 8.10 1.87 10.02
N ASP A 34 7.71 0.74 9.41
CA ASP A 34 7.90 0.47 7.99
C ASP A 34 6.99 1.36 7.12
N LEU A 35 5.80 1.69 7.63
CA LEU A 35 4.90 2.70 7.06
C LEU A 35 5.42 4.14 7.24
N GLY A 36 6.44 4.33 8.07
CA GLY A 36 7.04 5.62 8.41
C GLY A 36 6.33 6.38 9.53
N LEU A 37 5.48 5.68 10.29
CA LEU A 37 4.86 6.19 11.51
C LEU A 37 5.81 5.97 12.68
N ARG A 38 6.24 7.07 13.31
CA ARG A 38 7.11 7.06 14.50
C ARG A 38 6.41 7.85 15.59
N ILE A 39 5.53 7.16 16.29
CA ILE A 39 4.63 7.74 17.29
C ILE A 39 5.05 7.20 18.66
N ASP A 40 5.29 8.09 19.62
CA ASP A 40 5.81 7.72 20.94
C ASP A 40 4.76 6.98 21.81
N ASP A 41 3.49 7.37 21.72
CA ASP A 41 2.37 6.73 22.42
C ASP A 41 1.38 6.14 21.42
N VAL A 42 1.68 4.91 21.02
CA VAL A 42 0.87 4.13 20.08
C VAL A 42 -0.50 3.77 20.66
N GLU A 43 -0.61 3.56 21.97
CA GLU A 43 -1.88 3.17 22.61
C GLU A 43 -2.92 4.29 22.54
N ALA A 44 -2.51 5.56 22.70
CA ALA A 44 -3.41 6.70 22.54
C ALA A 44 -3.98 6.78 21.12
N VAL A 45 -3.15 6.57 20.08
CA VAL A 45 -3.59 6.54 18.69
C VAL A 45 -4.53 5.37 18.43
N LYS A 46 -4.18 4.16 18.88
CA LYS A 46 -5.05 2.99 18.74
C LYS A 46 -6.39 3.21 19.42
N ALA A 47 -6.41 3.75 20.62
CA ALA A 47 -7.65 4.04 21.34
C ALA A 47 -8.55 5.04 20.58
N ALA A 48 -7.97 6.08 19.97
CA ALA A 48 -8.70 7.01 19.13
C ALA A 48 -9.20 6.35 17.84
N ALA A 49 -8.36 5.57 17.16
CA ALA A 49 -8.71 4.84 15.94
C ALA A 49 -9.84 3.84 16.18
N ARG A 50 -9.78 3.06 17.28
CA ARG A 50 -10.82 2.11 17.69
C ARG A 50 -12.17 2.76 17.92
N ARG A 51 -12.21 3.99 18.46
CA ARG A 51 -13.46 4.74 18.61
C ARG A 51 -14.05 5.12 17.26
N CYS A 52 -13.21 5.54 16.31
CA CYS A 52 -13.64 5.82 14.94
C CYS A 52 -14.17 4.56 14.25
N VAL A 53 -13.46 3.43 14.35
CA VAL A 53 -13.89 2.16 13.78
C VAL A 53 -15.19 1.64 14.39
N ARG A 54 -15.39 1.78 15.70
CA ARG A 54 -16.69 1.43 16.31
C ARG A 54 -17.84 2.29 15.80
N ALA A 55 -17.58 3.57 15.54
CA ALA A 55 -18.58 4.46 14.96
C ALA A 55 -18.89 4.05 13.52
N GLU A 56 -17.88 3.73 12.72
CA GLU A 56 -18.03 3.17 11.39
C GLU A 56 -18.92 1.91 11.38
N ILE A 57 -18.61 0.92 12.23
CA ILE A 57 -19.39 -0.32 12.34
C ILE A 57 -20.85 0.00 12.70
N ALA A 58 -21.08 0.97 13.59
CA ALA A 58 -22.42 1.39 13.95
C ALA A 58 -23.16 2.08 12.79
N ILE A 59 -22.47 2.89 11.99
CA ILE A 59 -23.02 3.53 10.78
C ILE A 59 -23.33 2.48 9.70
N GLU A 60 -22.48 1.45 9.56
CA GLU A 60 -22.70 0.30 8.68
C GLU A 60 -23.94 -0.51 9.03
N ALA A 61 -24.35 -0.50 10.30
CA ALA A 61 -25.56 -1.19 10.76
C ALA A 61 -26.86 -0.37 10.59
N LEU A 62 -26.78 0.89 10.14
CA LEU A 62 -27.96 1.71 9.88
C LEU A 62 -28.62 1.33 8.54
N ASP A 63 -29.94 1.51 8.47
CA ASP A 63 -30.69 1.34 7.22
C ASP A 63 -30.26 2.40 6.19
N ASP A 64 -30.18 2.02 4.90
CA ASP A 64 -29.67 2.87 3.82
C ASP A 64 -30.43 4.20 3.67
N GLU A 65 -31.70 4.28 4.08
CA GLU A 65 -32.52 5.50 4.02
C GLU A 65 -32.09 6.58 5.05
N GLU A 66 -31.37 6.19 6.11
CA GLU A 66 -30.88 7.10 7.17
C GLU A 66 -29.39 7.44 7.04
N ARG A 67 -28.73 6.89 6.00
CA ARG A 67 -27.27 6.80 5.94
C ARG A 67 -26.67 7.83 4.99
N ASP A 68 -26.26 8.97 5.55
CA ASP A 68 -25.25 9.84 4.91
C ASP A 68 -23.86 9.39 5.36
N TYR A 69 -23.40 8.27 4.80
CA TYR A 69 -22.18 7.58 5.25
C TYR A 69 -20.97 8.51 5.26
N GLU A 70 -20.78 9.26 4.17
CA GLU A 70 -19.64 10.13 3.97
C GLU A 70 -19.63 11.28 4.98
N ALA A 71 -20.76 11.96 5.19
CA ALA A 71 -20.83 13.05 6.16
C ALA A 71 -20.63 12.55 7.60
N MET A 72 -21.23 11.40 7.95
CA MET A 72 -21.09 10.82 9.28
C MET A 72 -19.64 10.38 9.54
N MET A 73 -19.01 9.70 8.58
CA MET A 73 -17.62 9.28 8.69
C MET A 73 -16.65 10.46 8.75
N ALA A 74 -16.89 11.52 7.98
CA ALA A 74 -16.07 12.74 8.02
C ALA A 74 -16.03 13.34 9.45
N VAL A 75 -17.16 13.34 10.17
CA VAL A 75 -17.22 13.80 11.57
C VAL A 75 -16.35 12.93 12.49
N HIS A 76 -16.41 11.61 12.33
CA HIS A 76 -15.64 10.68 13.17
C HIS A 76 -14.14 10.70 12.85
N ILE A 77 -13.76 10.87 11.58
CA ILE A 77 -12.36 11.06 11.17
C ILE A 77 -11.80 12.38 11.73
N ALA A 78 -12.56 13.47 11.65
CA ALA A 78 -12.16 14.75 12.23
C ALA A 78 -12.00 14.65 13.76
N ALA A 79 -12.92 13.95 14.44
CA ALA A 79 -12.83 13.70 15.87
C ALA A 79 -11.61 12.84 16.25
N PHE A 80 -11.27 11.82 15.44
CA PHE A 80 -10.05 11.03 15.60
C PHE A 80 -8.80 11.90 15.55
N LEU A 81 -8.64 12.74 14.52
CA LEU A 81 -7.47 13.62 14.38
C LEU A 81 -7.37 14.64 15.52
N ALA A 82 -8.50 15.26 15.91
CA ALA A 82 -8.54 16.22 17.00
C ALA A 82 -8.15 15.59 18.35
N GLU A 83 -8.52 14.33 18.57
CA GLU A 83 -8.19 13.59 19.77
C GLU A 83 -6.71 13.19 19.82
N VAL A 84 -6.13 12.77 18.70
CA VAL A 84 -4.68 12.55 18.59
C VAL A 84 -3.93 13.85 18.87
N GLU A 85 -4.38 14.97 18.30
CA GLU A 85 -3.76 16.28 18.56
C GLU A 85 -3.85 16.66 20.03
N ARG A 86 -4.99 16.44 20.68
CA ARG A 86 -5.20 16.74 22.10
C ARG A 86 -4.32 15.89 23.01
N SER A 87 -4.09 14.63 22.67
CA SER A 87 -3.35 13.67 23.50
C SER A 87 -1.84 13.71 23.26
N LEU A 88 -1.42 13.85 22.00
CA LEU A 88 -0.02 13.70 21.55
C LEU A 88 0.57 14.97 20.92
N GLY A 89 -0.24 16.00 20.75
CA GLY A 89 0.15 17.28 20.16
C GLY A 89 0.00 17.34 18.64
N THR A 90 0.03 18.57 18.13
CA THR A 90 -0.17 18.90 16.70
C THR A 90 0.80 18.17 15.77
N ALA A 91 2.04 17.92 16.21
CA ALA A 91 3.05 17.25 15.39
C ALA A 91 2.66 15.79 15.07
N ALA A 92 2.15 15.04 16.06
CA ALA A 92 1.73 13.66 15.88
C ALA A 92 0.49 13.58 14.96
N ALA A 93 -0.51 14.43 15.19
CA ALA A 93 -1.70 14.50 14.34
C ALA A 93 -1.34 14.90 12.90
N ALA A 94 -0.40 15.83 12.71
CA ALA A 94 0.11 16.21 11.40
C ALA A 94 0.85 15.05 10.71
N GLN A 95 1.64 14.25 11.45
CA GLN A 95 2.32 13.08 10.90
C GLN A 95 1.32 12.01 10.45
N ILE A 96 0.30 11.69 11.24
CA ILE A 96 -0.73 10.72 10.87
C ILE A 96 -1.46 11.19 9.61
N ARG A 97 -1.93 12.44 9.61
CA ARG A 97 -2.59 13.02 8.44
C ARG A 97 -1.70 12.99 7.20
N ALA A 98 -0.44 13.42 7.30
CA ALA A 98 0.49 13.37 6.18
C ALA A 98 0.73 11.93 5.70
N TRP A 99 0.81 10.96 6.61
CA TRP A 99 0.89 9.55 6.23
C TRP A 99 -0.35 9.09 5.47
N ILE A 100 -1.56 9.45 5.91
CA ILE A 100 -2.80 9.09 5.22
C ILE A 100 -2.86 9.77 3.84
N GLU A 101 -2.71 11.09 3.79
CA GLU A 101 -2.95 11.87 2.56
C GLU A 101 -1.83 11.72 1.53
N GLU A 102 -0.57 11.65 1.96
CA GLU A 102 0.59 11.67 1.05
C GLU A 102 1.14 10.27 0.77
N ARG A 103 0.81 9.27 1.60
CA ARG A 103 1.27 7.90 1.39
C ARG A 103 0.12 6.95 1.17
N TYR A 104 -0.83 6.83 2.09
CA TYR A 104 -1.90 5.85 1.96
C TYR A 104 -2.79 6.12 0.74
N PHE A 105 -3.39 7.31 0.67
CA PHE A 105 -4.27 7.75 -0.42
C PHE A 105 -3.61 7.73 -1.80
N VAL A 106 -2.34 8.15 -1.88
CA VAL A 106 -1.60 8.15 -3.16
C VAL A 106 -1.27 6.73 -3.62
N LEU A 107 -1.01 5.81 -2.68
CA LEU A 107 -0.72 4.41 -3.00
C LEU A 107 -1.97 3.64 -3.45
N ASP A 108 -3.16 4.02 -2.99
CA ASP A 108 -4.43 3.48 -3.50
C ASP A 108 -4.75 3.97 -4.93
N ARG A 109 -4.06 5.02 -5.40
CA ARG A 109 -4.20 5.58 -6.75
C ARG A 109 -3.09 5.17 -7.71
N LEU A 110 -2.33 4.12 -7.37
CA LEU A 110 -1.20 3.73 -8.21
C LEU A 110 -1.66 3.24 -9.58
N PRO A 111 -0.96 3.66 -10.66
CA PRO A 111 -1.29 3.18 -11.98
C PRO A 111 -1.11 1.66 -12.09
N ASP A 112 -1.99 1.00 -12.85
CA ASP A 112 -1.94 -0.44 -13.12
C ASP A 112 -0.55 -0.95 -13.54
N TRP A 113 0.23 -0.12 -14.24
CA TRP A 113 1.57 -0.50 -14.67
C TRP A 113 2.49 -0.81 -13.50
N ARG A 114 2.36 -0.09 -12.38
CA ARG A 114 3.25 -0.29 -11.23
C ARG A 114 3.02 -1.67 -10.60
N THR A 115 1.77 -2.08 -10.44
CA THR A 115 1.40 -3.41 -9.95
C THR A 115 1.95 -4.50 -10.88
N MET A 116 1.85 -4.30 -12.19
CA MET A 116 2.44 -5.23 -13.16
C MET A 116 3.95 -5.34 -13.01
N TRP A 117 4.64 -4.21 -12.84
CA TRP A 117 6.08 -4.18 -12.71
C TRP A 117 6.60 -4.75 -11.39
N GLN A 118 5.83 -4.71 -10.31
CA GLN A 118 6.16 -5.47 -9.08
C GLN A 118 6.33 -6.95 -9.40
N VAL A 119 5.33 -7.55 -10.07
CA VAL A 119 5.35 -8.97 -10.46
C VAL A 119 6.49 -9.27 -11.45
N LEU A 120 6.65 -8.42 -12.47
CA LEU A 120 7.68 -8.62 -13.48
C LEU A 120 9.09 -8.55 -12.89
N VAL A 121 9.38 -7.65 -11.96
CA VAL A 121 10.70 -7.59 -11.32
C VAL A 121 11.00 -8.85 -10.51
N VAL A 122 9.99 -9.44 -9.85
CA VAL A 122 10.13 -10.75 -9.19
C VAL A 122 10.45 -11.83 -10.22
N TRP A 123 9.74 -11.85 -11.34
CA TRP A 123 9.99 -12.83 -12.41
C TRP A 123 11.37 -12.67 -13.03
N LEU A 124 11.85 -11.44 -13.18
CA LEU A 124 13.18 -11.13 -13.71
C LEU A 124 14.26 -11.88 -12.94
N SER A 125 14.15 -11.93 -11.61
CA SER A 125 15.09 -12.66 -10.73
C SER A 125 15.18 -14.16 -11.03
N ARG A 126 14.13 -14.73 -11.65
CA ARG A 126 13.98 -16.15 -11.99
C ARG A 126 14.30 -16.46 -13.46
N ARG A 127 14.61 -15.45 -14.28
CA ARG A 127 14.97 -15.62 -15.69
C ARG A 127 16.46 -15.90 -15.88
N LYS A 128 16.88 -16.12 -17.13
CA LYS A 128 18.29 -16.25 -17.50
C LYS A 128 18.75 -14.93 -18.13
N GLU A 129 19.87 -14.38 -17.66
CA GLU A 129 20.42 -13.09 -18.11
C GLU A 129 20.49 -12.95 -19.64
N HIS A 130 20.99 -13.97 -20.34
CA HIS A 130 21.09 -13.95 -21.82
C HIS A 130 19.73 -13.86 -22.52
N ARG A 131 18.63 -14.36 -21.90
CA ARG A 131 17.28 -14.24 -22.47
C ARG A 131 16.72 -12.84 -22.33
N VAL A 132 17.19 -12.08 -21.34
CA VAL A 132 16.84 -10.66 -21.17
C VAL A 132 17.74 -9.80 -22.06
N ALA A 133 19.01 -10.17 -22.20
CA ALA A 133 19.97 -9.48 -23.08
C ALA A 133 19.51 -9.38 -24.54
N ARG A 134 18.76 -10.36 -25.04
CA ARG A 134 18.22 -10.36 -26.41
C ARG A 134 17.30 -9.18 -26.72
N PHE A 135 16.79 -8.47 -25.70
CA PHE A 135 15.95 -7.27 -25.86
C PHE A 135 16.75 -5.97 -26.03
N GLY A 136 18.08 -6.04 -25.97
CA GLY A 136 18.98 -4.92 -26.20
C GLY A 136 19.59 -4.30 -24.93
N LEU A 137 19.49 -4.97 -23.79
CA LEU A 137 20.11 -4.51 -22.53
C LEU A 137 21.62 -4.85 -22.49
N PRO A 138 22.50 -3.91 -22.07
CA PRO A 138 23.93 -4.17 -21.92
C PRO A 138 24.22 -5.23 -20.85
N LEU A 139 25.13 -6.18 -21.14
CA LEU A 139 25.44 -7.30 -20.25
C LEU A 139 25.92 -6.85 -18.86
N ASP A 140 26.70 -5.79 -18.78
CA ASP A 140 27.21 -5.22 -17.53
C ASP A 140 26.09 -4.62 -16.65
N LYS A 141 25.02 -4.10 -17.27
CA LYS A 141 23.83 -3.61 -16.57
C LYS A 141 22.86 -4.73 -16.21
N ILE A 142 22.75 -5.77 -17.04
CA ILE A 142 21.89 -6.93 -16.76
C ILE A 142 22.29 -7.61 -15.45
N ALA A 143 23.58 -7.85 -15.23
CA ALA A 143 24.03 -8.48 -14.00
C ALA A 143 23.58 -7.69 -12.75
N LYS A 144 23.71 -6.35 -12.79
CA LYS A 144 23.24 -5.45 -11.71
C LYS A 144 21.72 -5.42 -11.59
N LEU A 145 21.00 -5.41 -12.71
CA LEU A 145 19.55 -5.43 -12.74
C LEU A 145 19.00 -6.71 -12.09
N PHE A 146 19.63 -7.87 -12.36
CA PHE A 146 19.30 -9.14 -11.74
C PHE A 146 19.60 -9.17 -10.23
N GLN A 147 20.65 -8.49 -9.79
CA GLN A 147 20.91 -8.31 -8.35
C GLN A 147 19.81 -7.49 -7.68
N ILE A 148 19.38 -6.37 -8.31
CA ILE A 148 18.26 -5.57 -7.82
C ILE A 148 16.97 -6.41 -7.76
N ALA A 149 16.69 -7.16 -8.81
CA ALA A 149 15.50 -8.01 -8.89
C ALA A 149 15.49 -9.13 -7.83
N ARG A 150 16.65 -9.75 -7.54
CA ARG A 150 16.76 -10.74 -6.46
C ARG A 150 16.56 -10.11 -5.09
N ALA A 151 17.19 -8.96 -4.82
CA ALA A 151 16.99 -8.24 -3.56
C ALA A 151 15.52 -7.84 -3.36
N TRP A 152 14.83 -7.46 -4.44
CA TRP A 152 13.38 -7.21 -4.41
C TRP A 152 12.59 -8.47 -4.04
N ALA A 153 12.82 -9.59 -4.73
CA ALA A 153 12.12 -10.84 -4.44
C ALA A 153 12.35 -11.32 -2.99
N GLU A 154 13.57 -11.18 -2.47
CA GLU A 154 13.89 -11.49 -1.07
C GLU A 154 13.15 -10.55 -0.10
N THR A 155 13.00 -9.27 -0.45
CA THR A 155 12.28 -8.29 0.38
C THR A 155 10.78 -8.56 0.38
N GLU A 156 10.20 -8.82 -0.78
CA GLU A 156 8.77 -9.18 -0.92
C GLU A 156 8.47 -10.46 -0.12
N GLU A 157 9.26 -11.52 -0.29
CA GLU A 157 9.08 -12.77 0.47
C GLU A 157 9.21 -12.56 1.99
N ALA A 158 10.13 -11.69 2.43
CA ALA A 158 10.29 -11.38 3.84
C ALA A 158 9.11 -10.57 4.39
N LEU A 159 8.53 -9.66 3.61
CA LEU A 159 7.32 -8.92 4.00
C LEU A 159 6.11 -9.84 4.08
N ASP A 160 5.89 -10.67 3.05
CA ASP A 160 4.81 -11.65 3.03
C ASP A 160 4.89 -12.59 4.23
N ARG A 161 6.08 -13.12 4.53
CA ARG A 161 6.27 -13.99 5.70
C ARG A 161 5.93 -13.28 7.02
N ARG A 162 6.32 -12.01 7.18
CA ARG A 162 5.98 -11.24 8.39
C ARG A 162 4.48 -11.00 8.52
N ILE A 163 3.79 -10.76 7.39
CA ILE A 163 2.33 -10.60 7.37
C ILE A 163 1.65 -11.94 7.67
N ASP A 164 2.10 -13.04 7.08
CA ASP A 164 1.60 -14.39 7.37
C ASP A 164 1.79 -14.76 8.84
N GLU A 165 2.96 -14.44 9.42
CA GLU A 165 3.23 -14.63 10.85
C GLU A 165 2.27 -13.80 11.72
N ALA A 166 2.03 -12.54 11.34
CA ALA A 166 1.05 -11.70 12.01
C ALA A 166 -0.36 -12.29 11.88
N GLU A 167 -0.74 -12.79 10.69
CA GLU A 167 -2.01 -13.45 10.38
C GLU A 167 -2.23 -14.80 11.05
N ALA A 168 -1.17 -15.51 11.40
CA ALA A 168 -1.26 -16.77 12.11
C ALA A 168 -1.48 -16.61 13.62
N LEU A 169 -1.32 -15.40 14.18
CA LEU A 169 -1.55 -15.15 15.60
C LEU A 169 -3.03 -15.36 15.96
N PRO A 170 -3.35 -15.95 17.13
CA PRO A 170 -4.73 -16.04 17.60
C PRO A 170 -5.43 -14.67 17.61
N LEU A 171 -6.66 -14.61 17.10
CA LEU A 171 -7.48 -13.40 17.17
C LEU A 171 -8.03 -13.28 18.60
N GLU A 172 -7.59 -12.24 19.31
CA GLU A 172 -8.00 -11.93 20.68
C GLU A 172 -8.30 -10.44 20.83
N GLY A 173 -9.12 -10.09 21.83
CA GLY A 173 -9.42 -8.69 22.16
C GLY A 173 -9.99 -7.89 20.99
N TRP A 174 -9.40 -6.71 20.75
CA TRP A 174 -9.87 -5.81 19.69
C TRP A 174 -9.75 -6.41 18.29
N ASP A 175 -8.66 -7.14 17.99
CA ASP A 175 -8.48 -7.70 16.65
C ASP A 175 -9.55 -8.75 16.33
N ALA A 176 -10.04 -9.50 17.33
CA ALA A 176 -11.18 -10.39 17.15
C ALA A 176 -12.48 -9.63 16.83
N GLU A 177 -12.77 -8.54 17.55
CA GLU A 177 -13.94 -7.68 17.28
C GLU A 177 -13.88 -7.08 15.86
N ALA A 178 -12.72 -6.53 15.50
CA ALA A 178 -12.51 -5.88 14.22
C ALA A 178 -12.61 -6.88 13.05
N TYR A 179 -11.96 -8.04 13.15
CA TYR A 179 -12.01 -9.06 12.10
C TYR A 179 -13.42 -9.61 11.89
N ALA A 180 -14.19 -9.80 12.96
CA ALA A 180 -15.57 -10.26 12.85
C ALA A 180 -16.44 -9.26 12.08
N ALA A 181 -16.24 -7.95 12.29
CA ALA A 181 -16.93 -6.91 11.55
C ALA A 181 -16.49 -6.87 10.07
N TYR A 182 -15.19 -6.96 9.78
CA TYR A 182 -14.67 -6.81 8.42
C TYR A 182 -14.85 -8.02 7.51
N ARG A 183 -14.75 -9.22 8.07
CA ARG A 183 -14.93 -10.45 7.27
C ARG A 183 -16.37 -10.60 6.83
N GLY A 184 -17.33 -10.19 7.66
CA GLY A 184 -18.73 -10.52 7.43
C GLY A 184 -18.86 -12.02 7.18
N ASP A 185 -19.33 -12.39 5.98
CA ASP A 185 -19.46 -13.78 5.53
C ASP A 185 -18.22 -14.33 4.78
N ASP A 186 -17.25 -13.48 4.43
CA ASP A 186 -16.06 -13.86 3.68
C ASP A 186 -14.85 -14.03 4.61
N SER A 187 -14.51 -15.29 4.89
CA SER A 187 -13.38 -15.64 5.75
C SER A 187 -12.02 -15.25 5.18
N ASP A 188 -11.94 -15.03 3.86
CA ASP A 188 -10.69 -14.75 3.16
C ASP A 188 -10.34 -13.25 3.20
N LEU A 189 -11.28 -12.39 3.60
CA LEU A 189 -11.01 -10.98 3.83
C LEU A 189 -10.11 -10.80 5.05
N SER A 190 -8.97 -10.16 4.82
CA SER A 190 -8.04 -9.76 5.87
C SER A 190 -7.90 -8.23 5.89
N PRO A 191 -8.07 -7.60 7.06
CA PRO A 191 -7.68 -6.21 7.27
C PRO A 191 -6.18 -5.93 7.05
N LEU A 192 -5.32 -6.96 7.07
CA LEU A 192 -3.89 -6.85 6.76
C LEU A 192 -3.57 -6.99 5.26
N THR A 193 -4.53 -7.37 4.41
CA THR A 193 -4.33 -7.36 2.95
C THR A 193 -3.94 -5.97 2.45
N ALA A 194 -4.63 -4.93 2.93
CA ALA A 194 -4.30 -3.55 2.61
C ALA A 194 -2.91 -3.16 3.13
N LEU A 195 -2.53 -3.63 4.33
CA LEU A 195 -1.18 -3.41 4.88
C LEU A 195 -0.10 -4.01 3.99
N SER A 196 -0.26 -5.26 3.55
CA SER A 196 0.70 -5.93 2.67
C SER A 196 0.89 -5.12 1.38
N GLN A 197 -0.20 -4.75 0.70
CA GLN A 197 -0.14 -3.94 -0.52
C GLN A 197 0.62 -2.62 -0.31
N HIS A 198 0.37 -1.92 0.80
CA HIS A 198 1.03 -0.66 1.12
C HIS A 198 2.53 -0.82 1.40
N LEU A 199 2.93 -1.82 2.18
CA LEU A 199 4.33 -2.09 2.49
C LEU A 199 5.12 -2.49 1.23
N VAL A 200 4.56 -3.39 0.42
CA VAL A 200 5.10 -3.81 -0.87
C VAL A 200 5.26 -2.61 -1.78
N ALA A 201 4.25 -1.74 -1.86
CA ALA A 201 4.31 -0.56 -2.71
C ALA A 201 5.43 0.41 -2.26
N LEU A 202 5.60 0.67 -0.96
CA LEU A 202 6.65 1.53 -0.42
C LEU A 202 8.06 1.00 -0.73
N GLU A 203 8.30 -0.29 -0.51
CA GLU A 203 9.61 -0.90 -0.81
C GLU A 203 9.86 -0.99 -2.32
N PHE A 204 8.82 -1.21 -3.12
CA PHE A 204 8.96 -1.25 -4.57
C PHE A 204 9.42 0.09 -5.15
N GLU A 205 9.01 1.24 -4.60
CA GLU A 205 9.49 2.56 -5.07
C GLU A 205 11.01 2.71 -4.94
N ARG A 206 11.59 2.17 -3.86
CA ARG A 206 13.05 2.18 -3.69
C ARG A 206 13.73 1.29 -4.73
N THR A 207 13.15 0.12 -4.99
CA THR A 207 13.61 -0.82 -6.01
C THR A 207 13.53 -0.21 -7.41
N TRP A 208 12.38 0.37 -7.76
CA TRP A 208 12.15 1.02 -9.05
C TRP A 208 13.08 2.22 -9.25
N GLY A 209 13.31 3.02 -8.21
CA GLY A 209 14.29 4.09 -8.22
C GLY A 209 15.74 3.59 -8.41
N ALA A 210 16.08 2.39 -7.96
CA ALA A 210 17.38 1.76 -8.25
C ALA A 210 17.47 1.31 -9.72
N ILE A 211 16.40 0.71 -10.27
CA ILE A 211 16.31 0.32 -11.68
C ILE A 211 16.46 1.54 -12.59
N ARG A 212 15.72 2.62 -12.33
CA ARG A 212 15.77 3.86 -13.11
C ARG A 212 17.12 4.57 -13.06
N ARG A 213 17.87 4.44 -11.95
CA ARG A 213 19.24 4.98 -11.87
C ARG A 213 20.26 4.13 -12.63
N LEU A 214 19.99 2.83 -12.76
CA LEU A 214 20.85 1.90 -13.50
C LEU A 214 20.66 2.01 -15.02
N LEU A 215 19.40 2.18 -15.46
CA LEU A 215 19.01 2.12 -16.85
C LEU A 215 18.71 3.52 -17.41
N GLY A 216 19.35 3.87 -18.52
CA GLY A 216 19.01 5.05 -19.31
C GLY A 216 17.74 4.83 -20.15
N PRO A 217 17.26 5.86 -20.88
CA PRO A 217 15.98 5.79 -21.60
C PRO A 217 15.86 4.60 -22.56
N ALA A 218 16.86 4.39 -23.43
CA ALA A 218 16.84 3.28 -24.40
C ALA A 218 16.86 1.89 -23.74
N GLU A 219 17.42 1.80 -22.53
CA GLU A 219 17.49 0.56 -21.76
C GLU A 219 16.19 0.31 -20.99
N MET A 220 15.52 1.37 -20.53
CA MET A 220 14.16 1.31 -20.01
C MET A 220 13.17 0.84 -21.10
N ASP A 221 13.30 1.32 -22.34
CA ASP A 221 12.50 0.81 -23.47
C ASP A 221 12.78 -0.68 -23.75
N ALA A 222 14.03 -1.11 -23.62
CA ALA A 222 14.41 -2.52 -23.78
C ALA A 222 13.83 -3.39 -22.65
N LEU A 223 13.84 -2.89 -21.42
CA LEU A 223 13.22 -3.53 -20.28
C LEU A 223 11.70 -3.64 -20.48
N GLU A 224 11.05 -2.58 -20.95
CA GLU A 224 9.62 -2.56 -21.27
C GLU A 224 9.23 -3.62 -22.29
N ARG A 225 9.95 -3.70 -23.41
CA ARG A 225 9.70 -4.73 -24.43
C ARG A 225 9.84 -6.14 -23.87
N TRP A 226 10.78 -6.36 -22.94
CA TRP A 226 10.87 -7.64 -22.23
C TRP A 226 9.63 -7.88 -21.36
N GLY A 227 9.21 -6.89 -20.56
CA GLY A 227 8.04 -7.00 -19.69
C GLY A 227 6.76 -7.32 -20.47
N GLN A 228 6.50 -6.62 -21.57
CA GLN A 228 5.38 -6.89 -22.47
C GLN A 228 5.40 -8.31 -23.05
N ALA A 229 6.59 -8.80 -23.43
CA ALA A 229 6.74 -10.16 -23.94
C ALA A 229 6.48 -11.22 -22.86
N GLU A 230 6.83 -10.96 -21.60
CA GLU A 230 6.53 -11.87 -20.47
C GLU A 230 5.04 -11.88 -20.14
N VAL A 231 4.36 -10.74 -20.12
CA VAL A 231 2.89 -10.67 -19.94
C VAL A 231 2.20 -11.48 -21.03
N LEU A 232 2.56 -11.25 -22.30
CA LEU A 232 2.01 -12.01 -23.44
C LEU A 232 2.25 -13.52 -23.33
N ALA A 233 3.42 -13.93 -22.82
CA ALA A 233 3.78 -15.34 -22.75
C ALA A 233 3.15 -16.09 -21.57
N HIS A 234 2.73 -15.38 -20.52
CA HIS A 234 2.41 -15.98 -19.23
C HIS A 234 1.08 -15.52 -18.61
N MET A 235 0.41 -14.52 -19.18
CA MET A 235 -0.83 -13.94 -18.63
C MET A 235 -1.89 -13.83 -19.73
N GLU A 236 -2.62 -14.92 -19.98
CA GLU A 236 -3.60 -15.01 -21.07
C GLU A 236 -4.72 -13.96 -21.00
N THR A 237 -5.06 -13.51 -19.80
CA THR A 237 -6.15 -12.55 -19.55
C THR A 237 -5.70 -11.11 -19.34
N ILE A 238 -4.38 -10.86 -19.27
CA ILE A 238 -3.85 -9.53 -18.97
C ILE A 238 -3.27 -8.90 -20.23
N SER A 239 -3.71 -7.66 -20.49
CA SER A 239 -3.19 -6.88 -21.62
C SER A 239 -1.70 -6.59 -21.46
N PRO A 240 -0.85 -6.79 -22.48
CA PRO A 240 0.55 -6.36 -22.43
C PRO A 240 0.74 -4.86 -22.21
N HIS A 241 -0.27 -4.03 -22.47
CA HIS A 241 -0.22 -2.60 -22.14
C HIS A 241 -0.09 -2.35 -20.63
N SER A 242 -0.42 -3.33 -19.77
CA SER A 242 -0.14 -3.26 -18.34
C SER A 242 1.36 -3.21 -18.03
N ALA A 243 2.25 -3.67 -18.91
CA ALA A 243 3.69 -3.56 -18.73
C ALA A 243 4.28 -2.27 -19.33
N TRP A 244 3.46 -1.33 -19.81
CA TRP A 244 3.93 -0.06 -20.37
C TRP A 244 4.51 0.84 -19.28
N ILE A 245 5.75 1.29 -19.47
CA ILE A 245 6.39 2.28 -18.61
C ILE A 245 6.04 3.67 -19.17
N PRO A 246 5.33 4.53 -18.43
CA PRO A 246 4.99 5.85 -18.95
C PRO A 246 6.27 6.68 -19.19
N PRO A 247 6.34 7.44 -20.30
CA PRO A 247 7.49 8.30 -20.57
C PRO A 247 7.64 9.33 -19.45
N GLU A 248 8.89 9.63 -19.07
CA GLU A 248 9.21 10.54 -17.97
C GLU A 248 8.49 11.90 -18.15
N GLY A 249 7.57 12.22 -17.22
CA GLY A 249 6.68 13.38 -17.35
C GLY A 249 5.39 13.30 -16.53
N ARG A 250 5.08 12.14 -15.93
CA ARG A 250 4.09 12.02 -14.85
C ARG A 250 4.74 11.41 -13.61
N SER A 251 5.69 12.13 -13.04
CA SER A 251 5.87 12.05 -11.59
C SER A 251 4.53 12.47 -11.00
N LEU A 252 3.87 11.58 -10.27
CA LEU A 252 2.80 11.99 -9.35
C LEU A 252 3.51 12.78 -8.23
N SER A 253 3.74 14.06 -8.51
CA SER A 253 3.84 15.11 -7.49
C SER A 253 2.47 15.33 -6.87
#